data_AF-A0A3B8RQG0-F1
#
_entry.id   AF-A0A3B8RQG0-F1
#
_cell.length_a   1.000
_cell.length_b   1.000
_cell.length_c   1.000
_cell.angle_alpha   90.00
_cell.angle_beta   90.00
_cell.angle_gamma   90.00
#
_symmetry.space_group_name_H-M   'P 1'
#
loop_
_entity.id
_entity.type
_entity.pdbx_description
1 polymer ?
#
loop_
_entity_poly.entity_id
_entity_poly.type
_entity_poly.pdbx_seq_one_letter_code
_entity_poly.pdbx_strand_id
1 'polypeptide(L)'
;TMTLALFDSSTNTVKFCRAGHMPLITANNGAINSYKSKGIGIGLESGIIFESSLVEEEVSFSHGQIFAFFSDGITEAMNESNDLFGEEKLSELLKNKSVKSSNELMDEIWESITQFRGQAEQSDDMTMVLVKVV
;
A
#
# COMPACT_ATOMS: atom_id res chain seq x y z
N THR A 1 -2.60 -2.62 13.42
CA THR A 1 -2.85 -1.29 12.82
C THR A 1 -4.01 -1.41 11.84
N MET A 2 -4.56 -0.31 11.28
CA MET A 2 -5.65 -0.39 10.30
C MET A 2 -5.55 0.71 9.22
N THR A 3 -5.95 0.38 7.99
CA THR A 3 -6.24 1.36 6.93
C THR A 3 -7.66 1.12 6.41
N LEU A 4 -8.35 2.19 6.05
CA LEU A 4 -9.68 2.13 5.45
C LEU A 4 -9.72 3.11 4.28
N ALA A 5 -10.31 2.67 3.16
CA ALA A 5 -10.52 3.50 1.99
C ALA A 5 -11.94 3.31 1.44
N LEU A 6 -12.61 4.41 1.12
CA LEU A 6 -13.92 4.48 0.50
C LEU A 6 -13.77 5.07 -0.91
N PHE A 7 -14.10 4.28 -1.92
CA PHE A 7 -14.07 4.70 -3.32
C PHE A 7 -15.45 5.19 -3.75
N ASP A 8 -15.51 6.42 -4.28
CA ASP A 8 -16.70 6.99 -4.91
C ASP A 8 -16.45 7.15 -6.41
N SER A 9 -17.08 6.28 -7.21
CA SER A 9 -16.98 6.30 -8.66
C SER A 9 -17.84 7.39 -9.32
N SER A 10 -18.75 8.03 -8.59
CA SER A 10 -19.56 9.14 -9.12
C SER A 10 -18.77 10.45 -9.15
N THR A 11 -17.87 10.64 -8.17
CA THR A 11 -16.98 11.80 -8.06
C THR A 11 -15.53 11.50 -8.48
N ASN A 12 -15.21 10.23 -8.75
CA ASN A 12 -13.85 9.74 -9.02
C ASN A 12 -12.86 10.11 -7.91
N THR A 13 -13.26 9.90 -6.65
CA THR A 13 -12.43 10.18 -5.48
C THR A 13 -12.34 8.98 -4.56
N VAL A 14 -11.21 8.82 -3.89
CA VAL A 14 -11.05 7.92 -2.75
C VAL A 14 -10.80 8.74 -1.50
N LYS A 15 -11.57 8.47 -0.46
CA LYS A 15 -11.28 8.95 0.90
C LYS A 15 -10.61 7.84 1.66
N PHE A 16 -9.52 8.12 2.34
CA PHE A 16 -8.84 7.12 3.14
C PHE A 16 -8.31 7.69 4.45
N CYS A 17 -8.19 6.82 5.44
CA CYS A 17 -7.62 7.15 6.74
C CYS A 17 -6.81 5.96 7.25
N ARG A 18 -5.73 6.24 8.01
CA ARG A 18 -4.91 5.22 8.66
C ARG A 18 -4.89 5.40 10.16
N ALA A 19 -4.98 4.28 10.87
CA ALA A 19 -4.72 4.15 12.29
C ALA A 19 -3.40 3.41 12.48
N GLY A 20 -2.29 4.13 12.25
CA GLY A 20 -0.92 3.63 12.37
C GLY A 20 -0.48 2.59 11.32
N HIS A 21 -1.31 2.27 10.32
CA HIS A 21 -0.99 1.27 9.28
C HIS A 21 0.05 1.79 8.28
N MET A 22 0.41 1.06 7.23
CA MET A 22 1.34 1.50 6.17
C MET A 22 0.78 2.62 5.27
N PRO A 23 1.63 3.31 4.50
CA PRO A 23 1.18 4.28 3.49
C PRO A 23 0.31 3.66 2.41
N LEU A 24 -0.60 4.49 1.88
CA LEU A 24 -1.23 4.22 0.60
C LEU A 24 -0.24 4.63 -0.50
N ILE A 25 0.19 3.67 -1.33
CA ILE A 25 0.96 3.99 -2.53
C ILE A 25 -0.01 4.06 -3.71
N THR A 26 0.11 5.11 -4.52
CA THR A 26 -0.63 5.23 -5.78
C THR A 26 0.31 5.35 -6.96
N ALA A 27 -0.10 4.78 -8.09
CA ALA A 27 0.69 4.79 -9.32
C ALA A 27 -0.19 5.08 -10.53
N ASN A 28 0.26 6.00 -11.39
CA ASN A 28 -0.39 6.28 -12.67
C ASN A 28 0.59 6.97 -13.64
N ASN A 29 0.64 6.52 -14.89
CA ASN A 29 1.46 7.12 -15.96
C ASN A 29 2.91 7.44 -15.54
N GLY A 30 3.52 6.55 -14.75
CA GLY A 30 4.90 6.68 -14.28
C GLY A 30 5.09 7.55 -13.04
N ALA A 31 4.07 8.28 -12.60
CA ALA A 31 4.05 8.96 -11.32
C ALA A 31 3.72 7.98 -10.20
N ILE A 32 4.46 8.09 -9.09
CA ILE A 32 4.22 7.39 -7.84
C ILE A 32 4.01 8.42 -6.74
N ASN A 33 2.98 8.23 -5.92
CA ASN A 33 2.75 9.02 -4.71
C ASN A 33 2.60 8.09 -3.52
N SER A 34 3.13 8.50 -2.37
CA SER A 34 2.96 7.80 -1.09
C SER A 34 2.24 8.72 -0.12
N TYR A 35 1.07 8.28 0.35
CA TYR A 35 0.24 9.05 1.26
C TYR A 35 0.33 8.50 2.67
N LYS A 36 0.87 9.33 3.57
CA LYS A 36 1.05 9.02 4.99
C LYS A 36 0.26 9.97 5.87
N SER A 37 -1.06 9.90 5.74
CA SER A 37 -1.98 10.65 6.59
C SER A 37 -1.71 10.40 8.08
N LYS A 38 -2.02 11.38 8.92
CA LYS A 38 -1.79 11.25 10.37
C LYS A 38 -2.78 10.26 10.98
N GLY A 39 -2.34 9.61 12.05
CA GLY A 39 -3.16 8.72 12.85
C GLY A 39 -2.31 7.73 13.62
N ILE A 40 -2.48 7.68 14.94
CA ILE A 40 -1.77 6.70 15.77
C ILE A 40 -2.38 5.30 15.60
N GLY A 41 -1.63 4.28 16.00
CA GLY A 41 -2.10 2.89 15.97
C GLY A 41 -3.39 2.70 16.77
N ILE A 42 -4.38 2.05 16.14
CA ILE A 42 -5.60 1.64 16.85
C ILE A 42 -5.24 0.80 18.09
N GLY A 43 -5.89 1.09 19.21
CA GLY A 43 -5.67 0.39 20.48
C GLY A 43 -4.47 0.88 21.31
N LEU A 44 -3.67 1.83 20.82
CA LEU A 44 -2.61 2.46 21.61
C LEU A 44 -3.15 3.47 22.64
N GLU A 45 -4.29 4.08 22.33
CA GLU A 45 -4.98 5.02 23.19
C GLU A 45 -6.49 4.85 22.97
N SER A 46 -7.27 4.92 24.04
CA SER A 46 -8.73 4.77 24.00
C SER A 46 -9.37 6.11 24.33
N GLY A 47 -9.63 6.93 23.31
CA GLY A 47 -10.44 8.13 23.47
C GLY A 47 -10.03 9.29 22.55
N ILE A 48 -9.98 10.48 23.15
CA ILE A 48 -9.91 11.76 22.46
C ILE A 48 -8.60 11.89 21.67
N ILE A 49 -7.49 11.33 22.16
CA ILE A 49 -6.19 11.47 21.46
C ILE A 49 -6.21 10.63 20.18
N PHE A 50 -6.70 9.39 20.25
CA PHE A 50 -6.86 8.57 19.05
C PHE A 50 -7.74 9.29 18.02
N GLU A 51 -8.95 9.70 18.41
CA GLU A 51 -9.91 10.38 17.53
C GLU A 51 -9.34 11.67 16.91
N SER A 52 -8.71 12.52 17.72
CA SER A 52 -8.12 13.78 17.25
C SER A 52 -6.85 13.61 16.42
N SER A 53 -6.21 12.44 16.46
CA SER A 53 -5.00 12.15 15.68
C SER A 53 -5.29 11.71 14.25
N LEU A 54 -6.48 11.16 14.00
CA LEU A 54 -6.86 10.62 12.70
C LEU A 54 -7.10 11.76 11.70
N VAL A 55 -6.46 11.66 10.54
CA VAL A 55 -6.70 12.57 9.41
C VAL A 55 -7.18 11.75 8.22
N GLU A 56 -8.38 12.09 7.75
CA GLU A 56 -8.89 11.64 6.45
C GLU A 56 -8.24 12.47 5.34
N GLU A 57 -7.78 11.79 4.30
CA GLU A 57 -7.31 12.42 3.07
C GLU A 57 -8.18 11.97 1.89
N GLU A 58 -8.37 12.87 0.93
CA GLU A 58 -9.11 12.60 -0.31
C GLU A 58 -8.16 12.68 -1.51
N VAL A 59 -8.22 11.67 -2.37
CA VAL A 59 -7.40 11.58 -3.58
C VAL A 59 -8.30 11.38 -4.78
N SER A 60 -8.23 12.27 -5.77
CA SER A 60 -8.91 12.08 -7.05
C SER A 60 -8.19 11.02 -7.88
N PHE A 61 -8.93 10.25 -8.67
CA PHE A 61 -8.37 9.26 -9.58
C PHE A 61 -8.85 9.40 -11.01
N SER A 62 -8.09 8.80 -11.91
CA SER A 62 -8.40 8.69 -13.33
C SER A 62 -8.24 7.24 -13.80
N HIS A 63 -8.70 6.97 -15.01
CA HIS A 63 -8.53 5.65 -15.63
C HIS A 63 -7.06 5.21 -15.61
N GLY A 64 -6.81 3.95 -15.25
CA GLY A 64 -5.47 3.38 -15.11
C GLY A 64 -4.79 3.64 -13.76
N GLN A 65 -5.41 4.42 -12.86
CA GLN A 65 -4.88 4.66 -11.51
C GLN A 65 -4.85 3.37 -10.70
N ILE A 66 -3.70 3.10 -10.07
CA ILE A 66 -3.49 1.99 -9.15
C ILE A 66 -3.39 2.53 -7.73
N PHE A 67 -4.00 1.81 -6.80
CA PHE A 67 -3.94 2.01 -5.36
C PHE A 67 -3.45 0.72 -4.71
N ALA A 68 -2.38 0.81 -3.94
CA ALA A 68 -1.76 -0.30 -3.23
C ALA A 68 -1.83 -0.09 -1.72
N PHE A 69 -2.56 -0.97 -1.06
CA PHE A 69 -2.61 -1.11 0.39
C PHE A 69 -1.88 -2.38 0.78
N PHE A 70 -1.04 -2.34 1.80
CA PHE A 70 -0.18 -3.46 2.17
C PHE A 70 0.16 -3.44 3.66
N SER A 71 0.42 -4.61 4.25
CA SER A 71 1.02 -4.71 5.58
C SER A 71 2.53 -4.47 5.53
N ASP A 72 3.11 -4.12 6.67
CA ASP A 72 4.55 -4.03 6.91
C ASP A 72 5.29 -5.31 6.52
N GLY A 73 4.70 -6.50 6.70
CA GLY A 73 5.29 -7.75 6.24
C GLY A 73 5.69 -7.80 4.76
N ILE A 74 5.09 -6.97 3.89
CA ILE A 74 5.56 -6.80 2.50
C ILE A 74 6.91 -6.07 2.44
N THR A 75 7.01 -4.93 3.12
CA THR A 75 8.20 -4.07 3.07
C THR A 75 9.33 -4.59 3.95
N GLU A 76 8.99 -5.31 5.03
CA GLU A 76 9.89 -5.93 5.99
C GLU A 76 10.28 -7.37 5.61
N ALA A 77 9.87 -7.83 4.42
CA ALA A 77 10.36 -9.07 3.85
C ALA A 77 11.90 -9.03 3.77
N MET A 78 12.56 -10.04 4.34
CA MET A 78 14.01 -10.11 4.40
C MET A 78 14.58 -11.12 3.40
N ASN A 79 15.71 -10.77 2.78
CA ASN A 79 16.53 -11.74 2.06
C ASN A 79 17.47 -12.51 3.01
N GLU A 80 18.28 -13.43 2.46
CA GLU A 80 19.27 -14.21 3.23
C GLU A 80 20.37 -13.36 3.91
N SER A 81 20.54 -12.10 3.48
CA SER A 81 21.46 -11.13 4.08
C SER A 81 20.80 -10.22 5.12
N ASN A 82 19.51 -10.45 5.43
CA ASN A 82 18.65 -9.60 6.27
C ASN A 82 18.41 -8.19 5.70
N ASP A 83 18.57 -7.98 4.40
CA ASP A 83 18.14 -6.73 3.75
C ASP A 83 16.62 -6.73 3.60
N LEU A 84 16.00 -5.58 3.82
CA LEU A 84 14.56 -5.38 3.64
C LEU A 84 14.20 -5.17 2.16
N PHE A 85 13.03 -5.68 1.75
CA PHE A 85 12.49 -5.44 0.42
C PHE A 85 12.20 -3.95 0.19
N GLY A 86 11.55 -3.31 1.17
CA GLY A 86 11.36 -1.87 1.25
C GLY A 86 10.28 -1.28 0.35
N GLU A 87 9.80 -0.09 0.72
CA GLU A 87 8.78 0.67 -0.03
C GLU A 87 9.27 1.12 -1.42
N GLU A 88 10.58 1.33 -1.60
CA GLU A 88 11.17 1.78 -2.87
C GLU A 88 11.02 0.73 -3.98
N LYS A 89 11.33 -0.54 -3.68
CA LYS A 89 11.17 -1.63 -4.64
C LYS A 89 9.71 -1.84 -5.00
N LEU A 90 8.83 -1.80 -3.99
CA LEU A 90 7.38 -1.88 -4.22
C LEU A 90 6.90 -0.75 -5.14
N SER A 91 7.35 0.48 -4.89
CA SER A 91 7.01 1.66 -5.70
C SER A 91 7.45 1.50 -7.16
N GLU A 92 8.67 1.01 -7.40
CA GLU A 92 9.17 0.77 -8.76
C GLU A 92 8.40 -0.35 -9.47
N LEU A 93 7.97 -1.39 -8.77
CA LEU A 93 7.11 -2.44 -9.35
C LEU A 93 5.74 -1.92 -9.80
N LEU A 94 5.19 -0.92 -9.11
CA LEU A 94 3.90 -0.31 -9.47
C LEU A 94 4.02 0.70 -10.64
N LYS A 95 5.23 1.14 -10.95
CA LYS A 95 5.49 2.19 -11.94
C LYS A 95 5.24 1.70 -13.37
N ASN A 96 4.58 2.55 -14.17
CA ASN A 96 4.28 2.28 -15.59
C ASN A 96 3.48 0.99 -15.85
N LYS A 97 2.64 0.55 -14.90
CA LYS A 97 1.83 -0.69 -15.02
C LYS A 97 0.37 -0.46 -15.44
N SER A 98 0.04 0.72 -15.97
CA SER A 98 -1.35 1.08 -16.33
C SER A 98 -1.99 0.13 -17.37
N VAL A 99 -1.19 -0.60 -18.15
CA VAL A 99 -1.69 -1.60 -19.13
C VAL A 99 -1.93 -2.99 -18.57
N LYS A 100 -1.34 -3.35 -17.40
CA LYS A 100 -1.49 -4.67 -16.79
C LYS A 100 -2.77 -4.76 -15.96
N SER A 101 -3.43 -5.92 -15.96
CA SER A 101 -4.51 -6.18 -15.01
C SER A 101 -3.98 -6.18 -13.57
N SER A 102 -4.88 -6.01 -12.59
CA SER A 102 -4.52 -6.08 -11.17
C SER A 102 -3.96 -7.44 -10.78
N ASN A 103 -4.42 -8.53 -11.40
CA ASN A 103 -3.94 -9.88 -11.14
C ASN A 103 -2.51 -10.07 -11.67
N GLU A 104 -2.23 -9.67 -12.92
CA GLU A 104 -0.88 -9.75 -13.48
C GLU A 104 0.14 -8.91 -12.69
N LEU A 105 -0.30 -7.77 -12.15
CA LEU A 105 0.54 -6.94 -11.31
C LEU A 105 0.76 -7.57 -9.93
N MET A 106 -0.27 -8.15 -9.33
CA MET A 106 -0.17 -8.88 -8.07
C MET A 106 0.81 -10.06 -8.20
N ASP A 107 0.72 -10.84 -9.27
CA ASP A 107 1.63 -11.96 -9.54
C ASP A 107 3.08 -11.49 -9.69
N GLU A 108 3.33 -10.39 -10.42
CA GLU A 108 4.67 -9.81 -10.58
C GLU A 108 5.26 -9.37 -9.22
N ILE A 109 4.44 -8.77 -8.36
CA ILE A 109 4.88 -8.36 -7.02
C ILE A 109 5.24 -9.58 -6.17
N TRP A 110 4.40 -10.62 -6.16
CA TRP A 110 4.69 -11.85 -5.41
C TRP A 110 5.93 -12.57 -5.92
N GLU A 111 6.10 -12.64 -7.24
CA GLU A 111 7.31 -13.19 -7.84
C GLU A 111 8.55 -12.39 -7.42
N SER A 112 8.49 -11.06 -7.47
CA SER A 112 9.60 -10.20 -7.07
C SER A 112 9.96 -10.35 -5.59
N ILE A 113 8.98 -10.42 -4.69
CA ILE A 113 9.20 -10.66 -3.26
C ILE A 113 9.81 -12.05 -3.04
N THR A 114 9.32 -13.08 -3.73
CA THR A 114 9.83 -14.45 -3.62
C THR A 114 11.27 -14.54 -4.11
N GLN A 115 11.58 -13.93 -5.26
CA GLN A 115 12.93 -13.86 -5.80
C GLN A 115 13.87 -13.08 -4.89
N PHE A 116 13.41 -11.97 -4.30
CA PHE A 116 14.19 -11.17 -3.38
C PHE A 116 14.53 -11.93 -2.09
N ARG A 117 13.56 -12.65 -1.52
CA ARG A 117 13.76 -13.45 -0.31
C ARG A 117 14.75 -14.59 -0.51
N GLY A 118 14.78 -15.19 -1.70
CA GLY A 118 15.64 -16.34 -1.99
C GLY A 118 15.21 -17.54 -1.15
N GLN A 119 16.13 -18.07 -0.33
CA GLN A 119 15.81 -19.17 0.59
C GLN A 119 15.41 -18.70 2.01
N ALA A 120 15.38 -17.39 2.27
CA ALA A 120 14.97 -16.88 3.56
C ALA A 120 13.50 -17.21 3.87
N GLU A 121 13.22 -17.61 5.10
CA GLU A 121 11.86 -17.83 5.58
C GLU A 121 11.06 -16.52 5.59
N GLN A 122 9.73 -16.63 5.69
CA GLN A 122 8.87 -15.46 5.77
C GLN A 122 9.01 -14.87 7.16
N SER A 123 9.35 -13.57 7.25
CA SER A 123 9.60 -12.88 8.51
C SER A 123 8.32 -12.42 9.23
N ASP A 124 7.24 -12.12 8.49
CA ASP A 124 5.98 -11.61 9.02
C ASP A 124 4.79 -11.87 8.07
N ASP A 125 3.56 -11.64 8.51
CA ASP A 125 2.34 -11.79 7.72
C ASP A 125 2.26 -10.78 6.56
N MET A 126 2.17 -11.31 5.35
CA MET A 126 2.13 -10.52 4.11
C MET A 126 0.70 -10.37 3.60
N THR A 127 0.18 -9.15 3.59
CA THR A 127 -1.13 -8.82 3.00
C THR A 127 -0.99 -7.68 2.00
N MET A 128 -1.63 -7.83 0.84
CA MET A 128 -1.72 -6.76 -0.15
C MET A 128 -3.11 -6.70 -0.78
N VAL A 129 -3.62 -5.49 -0.99
CA VAL A 129 -4.84 -5.19 -1.74
C VAL A 129 -4.48 -4.18 -2.84
N LEU A 130 -4.67 -4.60 -4.09
CA LEU A 130 -4.53 -3.73 -5.25
C LEU A 130 -5.91 -3.37 -5.79
N VAL A 131 -6.17 -2.07 -5.92
CA VAL A 131 -7.34 -1.55 -6.63
C VAL A 131 -6.86 -0.82 -7.87
N LYS A 132 -7.40 -1.21 -9.03
CA LYS A 132 -7.11 -0.54 -10.30
C LYS A 132 -8.39 0.06 -10.87
N VAL A 133 -8.33 1.34 -11.19
CA VAL A 133 -9.41 2.04 -11.89
C VAL A 133 -9.35 1.67 -13.37
N VAL A 134 -10.43 1.10 -13.89
CA VAL A 134 -10.61 0.65 -15.29
C VAL A 134 -11.72 1.41 -15.99
#